data_AF-A0A822GGM9-F1
#
_entry.id   AF-A0A822GGM9-F1
#
_cell.length_a   1.000
_cell.length_b   1.000
_cell.length_c   1.000
_cell.angle_alpha   90.00
_cell.angle_beta   90.00
_cell.angle_gamma   90.00
#
_symmetry.space_group_name_H-M   'P 1'
#
loop_
_entity.id
_entity.type
_entity.pdbx_description
1 polymer ?
#
loop_
_entity_poly.entity_id
_entity_poly.type
_entity_poly.pdbx_seq_one_letter_code
_entity_poly.pdbx_strand_id
1 'polypeptide(L)'
;MDKWRCLTPYAKCDNTWHCLDGHDELGCKNSIPKSGFCTKQSHFCLDIVTGLPICLARSKAADGSIDCVGSTDERAFCRIKYKNNRMNRYRCRNSDICITPFQVYDCHQDCPENDDETLACIWINNGL
;
A
#
# COMPACT_ATOMS: atom_id res chain seq x y z
N MET A 1 20.91 -2.78 11.99
CA MET A 1 20.73 -1.66 11.05
C MET A 1 19.76 -0.66 11.69
N ASP A 2 20.12 0.62 11.71
CA ASP A 2 19.70 1.60 12.71
C ASP A 2 18.18 1.79 12.86
N LYS A 3 17.68 1.30 13.99
CA LYS A 3 16.31 1.42 14.52
C LYS A 3 15.91 2.87 14.92
N TRP A 4 16.72 3.88 14.59
CA TRP A 4 16.68 5.23 15.21
C TRP A 4 16.59 6.42 14.22
N ARG A 5 15.95 6.29 13.06
CA ARG A 5 15.81 7.45 12.12
C ARG A 5 14.45 7.71 11.49
N CYS A 6 13.44 6.88 11.73
CA CYS A 6 12.15 7.08 11.05
C CYS A 6 11.19 8.04 11.77
N LEU A 7 11.44 8.36 13.05
CA LEU A 7 10.63 9.32 13.83
C LEU A 7 11.35 10.66 14.02
N THR A 8 11.49 11.43 12.95
CA THR A 8 11.93 12.84 13.05
C THR A 8 10.72 13.77 13.10
N PRO A 9 10.86 15.02 13.58
CA PRO A 9 9.79 16.01 13.51
C PRO A 9 9.23 16.23 12.10
N TYR A 10 10.06 16.00 11.07
CA TYR A 10 9.68 16.12 9.66
C TYR A 10 9.04 14.86 9.08
N ALA A 11 9.34 13.70 9.66
CA ALA A 11 8.83 12.40 9.20
C ALA A 11 7.53 11.98 9.92
N LYS A 12 7.22 12.60 11.07
CA LYS A 12 6.03 12.26 11.84
C LYS A 12 4.80 12.92 11.20
N CYS A 13 3.81 12.12 10.81
CA CYS A 13 2.52 12.59 10.32
C CYS A 13 2.61 13.42 9.03
N ASP A 14 3.52 13.06 8.12
CA ASP A 14 3.75 13.78 6.87
C ASP A 14 3.09 13.09 5.64
N ASN A 15 2.30 12.05 5.88
CA ASN A 15 1.66 11.15 4.92
C ASN A 15 2.62 10.19 4.20
N THR A 16 3.87 10.07 4.63
CA THR A 16 4.85 9.15 4.05
C THR A 16 5.32 8.17 5.10
N TRP A 17 5.26 6.87 4.80
CA TRP A 17 5.85 5.87 5.70
C TRP A 17 7.37 5.90 5.58
N HIS A 18 8.02 6.49 6.57
CA HIS A 18 9.45 6.40 6.82
C HIS A 18 9.78 5.15 7.63
N CYS A 19 8.91 4.77 8.56
CA CYS A 19 9.05 3.53 9.30
C CYS A 19 8.55 2.34 8.46
N LEU A 20 9.13 1.16 8.66
CA LEU A 20 8.74 -0.06 7.93
C LEU A 20 7.28 -0.43 8.20
N ASP A 21 6.88 -0.37 9.47
CA ASP A 21 5.53 -0.59 9.96
C ASP A 21 4.67 0.69 9.94
N GLY A 22 5.13 1.78 9.32
CA GLY A 22 4.33 3.00 9.13
C GLY A 22 3.88 3.74 10.39
N HIS A 23 4.46 3.45 11.55
CA HIS A 23 3.98 4.01 12.81
C HIS A 23 4.27 5.51 12.97
N ASP A 24 5.15 6.06 12.14
CA ASP A 24 5.31 7.50 11.97
C ASP A 24 4.01 8.18 11.50
N GLU A 25 3.13 7.46 10.81
CA GLU A 25 1.85 7.95 10.31
C GLU A 25 0.63 7.58 11.18
N LEU A 26 0.86 7.02 12.37
CA LEU A 26 -0.18 6.68 13.34
C LEU A 26 -0.33 7.74 14.44
N GLY A 27 -1.53 7.90 15.01
CA GLY A 27 -1.77 8.76 16.18
C GLY A 27 -1.79 10.27 15.93
N CYS A 28 -1.89 10.71 14.69
CA CYS A 28 -1.80 12.12 14.31
C CYS A 28 -3.05 12.93 14.72
N LYS A 29 -2.86 14.20 15.15
CA LYS A 29 -3.94 15.07 15.65
C LYS A 29 -4.78 15.70 14.54
N ASN A 30 -4.12 16.14 13.46
CA ASN A 30 -4.73 16.87 12.33
C ASN A 30 -4.71 16.07 11.03
N SER A 31 -4.23 14.82 11.06
CA SER A 31 -4.54 13.89 10.00
C SER A 31 -6.01 13.58 10.15
N ILE A 32 -6.85 14.28 9.37
CA ILE A 32 -8.06 13.62 8.88
C ILE A 32 -7.54 12.27 8.38
N PRO A 33 -7.99 11.12 8.91
CA PRO A 33 -7.64 9.87 8.26
C PRO A 33 -8.11 10.09 6.83
N LYS A 34 -7.21 10.18 5.84
CA LYS A 34 -7.64 10.44 4.46
C LYS A 34 -8.61 9.36 3.98
N SER A 35 -8.66 8.23 4.69
CA SER A 35 -9.68 7.19 4.55
C SER A 35 -10.93 7.37 5.41
N GLY A 36 -10.94 8.15 6.49
CA GLY A 36 -12.05 8.18 7.48
C GLY A 36 -12.34 6.82 8.15
N PHE A 37 -11.61 5.78 7.73
CA PHE A 37 -12.05 4.39 7.80
C PHE A 37 -11.42 3.66 8.99
N CYS A 38 -10.23 4.10 9.42
CA CYS A 38 -9.40 3.37 10.36
C CYS A 38 -9.07 4.14 11.63
N THR A 39 -8.92 3.40 12.72
CA THR A 39 -8.51 3.94 14.02
C THR A 39 -7.10 4.52 13.96
N LYS A 40 -6.74 5.32 14.97
CA LYS A 40 -5.40 5.94 15.08
C LYS A 40 -4.23 4.94 15.17
N GLN A 41 -4.49 3.64 15.32
CA GLN A 41 -3.48 2.59 15.54
C GLN A 41 -3.45 1.52 14.44
N SER A 42 -4.22 1.70 13.37
CA SER A 42 -4.36 0.75 12.26
C SER A 42 -4.10 1.42 10.93
N HIS A 43 -3.63 0.65 9.96
CA HIS A 43 -3.35 1.11 8.61
C HIS A 43 -4.53 0.83 7.69
N PHE A 44 -4.79 1.74 6.77
CA PHE A 44 -5.70 1.47 5.65
C PHE A 44 -5.06 0.41 4.74
N CYS A 45 -5.86 -0.56 4.32
CA CYS A 45 -5.47 -1.68 3.49
C CYS A 45 -6.65 -2.06 2.62
N LEU A 46 -6.38 -2.61 1.43
CA LEU A 46 -7.40 -3.29 0.63
C LEU A 46 -7.18 -4.79 0.81
N ASP A 47 -8.23 -5.51 1.21
CA ASP A 47 -8.17 -6.95 1.44
C ASP A 47 -7.85 -7.70 0.15
N ILE A 48 -6.92 -8.66 0.21
CA ILE A 48 -6.44 -9.40 -0.97
C ILE A 48 -7.53 -10.29 -1.61
N VAL A 49 -8.58 -10.64 -0.88
CA VAL A 49 -9.64 -11.52 -1.39
C VAL A 49 -10.78 -10.69 -1.98
N THR A 50 -11.26 -9.71 -1.22
CA THR A 50 -12.48 -8.95 -1.52
C THR A 50 -12.21 -7.63 -2.22
N GLY A 51 -10.97 -7.11 -2.16
CA GLY A 51 -10.64 -5.77 -2.63
C GLY A 51 -11.27 -4.65 -1.80
N LEU A 52 -11.96 -4.99 -0.70
CA LEU A 52 -12.66 -4.01 0.12
C LEU A 52 -11.70 -3.33 1.10
N PRO A 53 -11.97 -2.06 1.48
CA PRO A 53 -11.24 -1.40 2.54
C PRO A 53 -11.31 -2.14 3.87
N ILE A 54 -10.16 -2.40 4.47
CA ILE A 54 -10.00 -2.94 5.82
C ILE A 54 -9.00 -2.11 6.62
N CYS A 55 -9.03 -2.27 7.94
CA CYS A 55 -8.08 -1.65 8.85
C CYS A 55 -7.11 -2.70 9.37
N LEU A 56 -5.95 -2.76 8.74
CA LEU A 56 -4.90 -3.70 9.09
C LEU A 56 -4.24 -3.28 10.41
N ALA A 57 -4.08 -4.22 11.32
CA ALA A 57 -3.37 -3.98 12.58
C ALA A 57 -1.92 -3.56 12.31
N ARG A 58 -1.37 -2.63 13.10
CA ARG A 58 0.04 -2.21 12.97
C ARG A 58 1.02 -3.39 12.97
N SER A 59 0.75 -4.42 13.78
CA SER A 59 1.62 -5.60 13.89
C SER A 59 1.72 -6.42 12.61
N LYS A 60 0.82 -6.19 11.66
CA LYS A 60 0.78 -6.86 10.35
C LYS A 60 1.51 -6.10 9.25
N ALA A 61 1.89 -4.85 9.51
CA ALA A 61 2.73 -4.12 8.58
C ALA A 61 4.20 -4.57 8.73
N ALA A 62 4.84 -4.93 7.61
CA ALA A 62 6.21 -5.44 7.57
C ALA A 62 6.42 -6.72 8.42
N ASP A 63 5.40 -7.58 8.49
CA ASP A 63 5.44 -8.89 9.17
C ASP A 63 5.96 -10.03 8.25
N GLY A 64 6.13 -9.75 6.96
CA GLY A 64 6.62 -10.69 5.94
C GLY A 64 5.50 -11.43 5.20
N SER A 65 4.25 -11.21 5.56
CA SER A 65 3.05 -11.75 4.91
C SER A 65 2.40 -10.65 4.07
N ILE A 66 1.91 -11.00 2.88
CA ILE A 66 1.14 -10.04 2.07
C ILE A 66 -0.32 -10.13 2.50
N ASP A 67 -0.72 -9.23 3.40
CA ASP A 67 -2.09 -9.09 3.90
C ASP A 67 -2.89 -8.05 3.08
N CYS A 68 -2.21 -7.18 2.31
CA CYS A 68 -2.85 -6.15 1.48
C CYS A 68 -2.61 -6.31 -0.02
N VAL A 69 -3.60 -5.89 -0.81
CA VAL A 69 -3.48 -5.71 -2.26
C VAL A 69 -2.26 -4.84 -2.57
N GLY A 70 -1.50 -5.24 -3.59
CA GLY A 70 -0.27 -4.56 -4.01
C GLY A 70 0.90 -4.70 -3.03
N SER A 71 0.83 -5.59 -2.03
CA SER A 71 1.87 -5.72 -1.00
C SER A 71 2.13 -4.38 -0.28
N THR A 72 1.06 -3.61 -0.08
CA THR A 72 1.11 -2.25 0.46
C THR A 72 1.39 -2.20 1.96
N ASP A 73 1.28 -3.31 2.65
CA ASP A 73 1.76 -3.61 4.01
C ASP A 73 3.23 -4.03 4.03
N GLU A 74 3.74 -4.60 2.94
CA GLU A 74 5.10 -5.13 2.77
C GLU A 74 5.95 -4.27 1.81
N ARG A 75 5.88 -2.95 1.99
CA ARG A 75 6.40 -1.93 1.05
C ARG A 75 7.89 -2.01 0.75
N ALA A 76 8.67 -2.68 1.59
CA ALA A 76 10.12 -2.74 1.49
C ALA A 76 10.58 -3.33 0.16
N PHE A 77 9.87 -4.35 -0.35
CA PHE A 77 10.25 -5.08 -1.55
C PHE A 77 10.42 -4.16 -2.77
N CYS A 78 9.36 -3.46 -3.17
CA CYS A 78 9.41 -2.57 -4.33
C CYS A 78 10.26 -1.31 -4.08
N ARG A 79 10.33 -0.82 -2.83
CA ARG A 79 11.21 0.30 -2.46
C ARG A 79 12.69 -0.04 -2.63
N ILE A 80 13.10 -1.27 -2.27
CA ILE A 80 14.47 -1.75 -2.42
C ILE A 80 14.79 -2.07 -3.88
N LYS A 81 13.85 -2.68 -4.61
CA LYS A 81 14.01 -2.99 -6.04
C LYS A 81 14.13 -1.71 -6.88
N TYR A 82 13.33 -0.69 -6.57
CA TYR A 82 13.29 0.59 -7.26
C TYR A 82 13.66 1.75 -6.32
N LYS A 83 14.93 1.79 -5.89
CA LYS A 83 15.44 2.83 -4.96
C LYS A 83 15.27 4.25 -5.49
N ASN A 84 15.55 4.45 -6.78
CA ASN A 84 15.53 5.77 -7.43
C ASN A 84 14.18 6.12 -8.08
N ASN A 85 13.28 5.14 -8.26
CA ASN A 85 11.95 5.35 -8.84
C ASN A 85 10.91 5.23 -7.73
N ARG A 86 10.28 6.34 -7.37
CA ARG A 86 9.27 6.41 -6.29
C ARG A 86 7.87 5.94 -6.71
N MET A 87 7.65 5.68 -8.00
CA MET A 87 6.36 5.29 -8.55
C MET A 87 6.13 3.79 -8.48
N ASN A 88 7.14 2.97 -8.75
CA ASN A 88 7.02 1.51 -8.72
C ASN A 88 6.94 1.01 -7.26
N ARG A 89 5.73 0.97 -6.72
CA ARG A 89 5.46 0.72 -5.30
C ARG A 89 4.37 -0.32 -5.06
N TYR A 90 3.62 -0.70 -6.09
CA TYR A 90 2.65 -1.77 -6.04
C TYR A 90 3.30 -3.06 -6.52
N ARG A 91 3.29 -4.13 -5.73
CA ARG A 91 3.82 -5.44 -6.11
C ARG A 91 2.68 -6.33 -6.62
N CYS A 92 2.87 -6.93 -7.79
CA CYS A 92 1.96 -7.94 -8.32
C CYS A 92 1.92 -9.20 -7.44
N ARG A 93 0.78 -9.86 -7.40
CA ARG A 93 0.60 -11.14 -6.69
C ARG A 93 1.57 -12.21 -7.23
N ASN A 94 2.17 -12.96 -6.31
CA ASN A 94 3.12 -14.06 -6.59
C ASN A 94 4.24 -13.70 -7.59
N SER A 95 4.61 -12.43 -7.66
CA SER A 95 5.55 -11.93 -8.66
C SER A 95 6.50 -10.93 -8.04
N ASP A 96 7.64 -10.75 -8.68
CA ASP A 96 8.62 -9.73 -8.33
C ASP A 96 8.39 -8.43 -9.13
N ILE A 97 7.38 -8.38 -10.00
CA ILE A 97 7.02 -7.20 -10.77
C ILE A 97 6.45 -6.13 -9.83
N CYS A 98 6.95 -4.90 -9.99
CA CYS A 98 6.38 -3.73 -9.33
C CYS A 98 5.93 -2.72 -10.36
N ILE A 99 4.68 -2.29 -10.24
CA ILE A 99 4.02 -1.34 -11.15
C ILE A 99 3.76 -0.01 -10.45
N THR A 100 3.38 0.98 -11.24
CA THR A 100 3.01 2.31 -10.74
C THR A 100 1.54 2.34 -10.30
N PRO A 101 1.13 3.28 -9.44
CA PRO A 101 -0.28 3.51 -9.12
C PRO A 101 -1.17 3.83 -10.32
N PHE A 102 -0.59 4.21 -11.47
CA PHE A 102 -1.35 4.50 -12.69
C PHE A 102 -1.69 3.26 -13.52
N GLN A 103 -1.03 2.14 -13.21
CA GLN A 103 -1.22 0.83 -13.84
C GLN A 103 -2.12 -0.08 -12.99
N VAL A 104 -2.81 0.50 -12.00
CA VAL A 104 -3.74 -0.24 -11.14
C VAL A 104 -5.12 0.27 -11.51
N TYR A 105 -6.00 -0.64 -11.93
CA TYR A 105 -7.35 -0.34 -12.41
C TYR A 105 -7.38 0.51 -13.69
N ASP A 106 -6.40 0.34 -14.56
CA ASP A 106 -6.29 1.07 -15.84
C ASP A 106 -6.83 0.30 -17.05
N CYS A 107 -7.35 -0.90 -16.80
CA CYS A 107 -7.85 -1.89 -17.74
C CYS A 107 -6.81 -2.47 -18.68
N HIS A 108 -5.53 -2.39 -18.30
CA HIS A 108 -4.45 -3.11 -18.90
C HIS A 108 -3.92 -4.19 -17.96
N GLN A 109 -3.57 -5.36 -18.50
CA GLN A 109 -2.94 -6.40 -17.71
C GLN A 109 -1.44 -6.07 -17.57
N ASP A 110 -1.06 -5.38 -16.49
CA ASP A 110 0.34 -5.13 -16.14
C ASP A 110 0.91 -6.20 -15.20
N CYS A 111 0.05 -6.86 -14.41
CA CYS A 111 0.45 -7.99 -13.56
C CYS A 111 0.21 -9.37 -14.20
N PRO A 112 1.08 -10.37 -13.93
CA PRO A 112 0.92 -11.73 -14.48
C PRO A 112 -0.41 -12.40 -14.12
N GLU A 113 -0.92 -12.14 -12.92
CA GLU A 113 -2.19 -12.68 -12.43
C GLU A 113 -3.37 -11.72 -12.62
N ASN A 114 -3.17 -10.58 -13.29
CA ASN A 114 -4.20 -9.56 -13.54
C ASN A 114 -4.86 -9.05 -12.24
N ASP A 115 -4.09 -9.04 -11.13
CA ASP A 115 -4.53 -8.62 -9.79
C ASP A 115 -4.56 -7.10 -9.59
N ASP A 116 -3.88 -6.38 -10.47
CA ASP A 116 -3.96 -4.93 -10.70
C ASP A 116 -5.34 -4.48 -11.20
N GLU A 117 -6.06 -5.33 -11.93
CA GLU A 117 -7.31 -4.94 -12.62
C GLU A 117 -8.61 -5.42 -11.95
N THR A 118 -8.50 -6.08 -10.80
CA THR A 118 -9.63 -6.75 -10.15
C THR A 118 -10.73 -5.74 -9.70
N LEU A 119 -11.96 -5.91 -10.22
CA LEU A 119 -13.22 -5.16 -9.97
C LEU A 119 -13.48 -3.88 -10.80
N ALA A 120 -12.47 -3.15 -11.27
CA ALA A 120 -12.69 -1.86 -11.94
C ALA A 120 -13.16 -1.99 -13.41
N CYS A 121 -12.63 -2.97 -14.14
CA CYS A 121 -12.78 -3.03 -15.60
C CYS A 121 -14.00 -3.81 -16.10
N ILE A 122 -14.86 -4.28 -15.19
CA ILE A 122 -16.13 -4.92 -15.52
C ILE A 122 -17.12 -3.90 -16.13
N TRP A 123 -17.00 -2.61 -15.77
CA TRP A 123 -17.95 -1.58 -16.17
C TRP A 123 -17.63 -0.91 -17.52
N ILE A 124 -16.37 -0.89 -17.97
CA ILE A 124 -15.97 -0.25 -19.23
C ILE A 124 -16.25 -1.14 -20.45
N ASN A 125 -16.15 -2.47 -20.29
CA ASN A 125 -16.38 -3.42 -21.38
C ASN A 125 -17.86 -3.79 -21.61
N ASN A 126 -18.78 -3.32 -20.76
CA ASN A 126 -20.22 -3.65 -20.86
C ASN A 126 -21.10 -2.51 -21.42
N GLY A 127 -20.53 -1.42 -21.92
CA GLY A 127 -21.22 -0.46 -22.79
C GLY A 127 -22.65 -0.08 -22.37
N LEU A 128 -22.80 0.57 -21.22
CA LEU A 128 -23.97 1.39 -20.90
C LEU A 128 -23.58 2.87 -20.91
#